data_AF-A0A8T4BJM6-F1
#
_entry.id   AF-A0A8T4BJM6-F1
#
_cell.length_a   1.000
_cell.length_b   1.000
_cell.length_c   1.000
_cell.angle_alpha   90.00
_cell.angle_beta   90.00
_cell.angle_gamma   90.00
#
_symmetry.space_group_name_H-M   'P 1'
#
loop_
_entity.id
_entity.type
_entity.pdbx_description
1 polymer ?
#
loop_
_entity_poly.entity_id
_entity_poly.type
_entity_poly.pdbx_seq_one_letter_code
_entity_poly.pdbx_strand_id
1 'polypeptide(L)'
;MYEQTDESRNWDERSIDLERCDNAIHEKIQNIESILKKSKYDIKNKLGEQNNSYVQEGDMLFNQKLKEKIAFLENEKEHLVNQLITNKKILLLENDKEQLTTQIFTEQKIHELEKSNIELKIKLDHHTENLKEIKQEKLQLSEKADSKEESSFKMMKKYYLTIAIAGLVIGGFVGVFTFYENSIEQNSIMLVGEHAKSKYLVQNLRGDTLKTWFPWMLVGNQALHVNILANEFATPERINTIKDAVSSEEIIDIDNTLVHKGPKGTSSTYYKGWAGALNIAAQQNTELTVPTNFEFSSSHKPIGDITIELSALSDPDGYSGYTKSVVDQGEILKSHMVIYDVVSLSNEQLSTIFLHEFGHALGLAHSSAPDDLMYPVIETNFPYVSECMVDAISGLYDGMKASEVECQN
;
A
#
# COMPACT_ATOMS: atom_id res chain seq x y z
N MET A 1 -28.85 -5.32 20.33
CA MET A 1 -29.62 -6.04 19.29
C MET A 1 -28.80 -5.85 18.03
N TYR A 2 -27.92 -6.81 17.75
CA TYR A 2 -26.95 -6.72 16.65
C TYR A 2 -27.65 -7.17 15.36
N GLU A 3 -27.70 -6.29 14.37
CA GLU A 3 -28.01 -6.66 12.98
C GLU A 3 -26.77 -7.31 12.38
N GLN A 4 -26.85 -8.62 12.13
CA GLN A 4 -25.94 -9.36 11.28
C GLN A 4 -26.23 -8.96 9.83
N THR A 5 -25.27 -8.32 9.17
CA THR A 5 -25.26 -8.17 7.72
C THR A 5 -24.67 -9.41 7.07
N ASP A 6 -25.40 -9.86 6.06
CA ASP A 6 -25.31 -11.11 5.32
C ASP A 6 -24.11 -11.10 4.35
N GLU A 7 -22.99 -11.76 4.71
CA GLU A 7 -21.84 -12.01 3.82
C GLU A 7 -21.79 -13.48 3.38
N SER A 8 -22.89 -13.98 2.83
CA SER A 8 -22.90 -15.26 2.11
C SER A 8 -23.17 -15.05 0.62
N ARG A 9 -22.28 -14.35 -0.08
CA ARG A 9 -22.22 -14.37 -1.55
C ARG A 9 -20.76 -14.23 -2.00
N ASN A 10 -20.15 -15.34 -2.37
CA ASN A 10 -19.74 -15.63 -3.75
C ASN A 10 -18.67 -16.75 -3.75
N TRP A 11 -19.08 -17.99 -3.51
CA TRP A 11 -18.24 -19.19 -3.69
C TRP A 11 -18.73 -20.09 -4.83
N ASP A 12 -19.75 -19.64 -5.59
CA ASP A 12 -20.40 -20.45 -6.64
C ASP A 12 -19.77 -20.24 -8.03
N GLU A 13 -18.98 -19.18 -8.25
CA GLU A 13 -18.43 -18.85 -9.58
C GLU A 13 -17.28 -19.78 -10.05
N ARG A 14 -16.63 -20.55 -9.16
CA ARG A 14 -15.58 -21.51 -9.57
C ARG A 14 -16.08 -22.90 -9.93
N SER A 15 -17.37 -23.18 -9.70
CA SER A 15 -18.00 -24.42 -10.18
C SER A 15 -18.13 -24.47 -11.71
N ILE A 16 -17.96 -23.32 -12.37
CA ILE A 16 -18.26 -23.08 -13.78
C ILE A 16 -17.20 -23.68 -14.74
N ASP A 17 -15.98 -23.99 -14.30
CA ASP A 17 -14.92 -24.44 -15.22
C ASP A 17 -14.86 -25.97 -15.41
N LEU A 18 -15.27 -26.76 -14.41
CA LEU A 18 -15.36 -28.22 -14.53
C LEU A 18 -16.50 -28.65 -15.44
N GLU A 19 -17.65 -27.96 -15.35
CA GLU A 19 -18.81 -28.24 -16.21
C GLU A 19 -18.52 -27.88 -17.68
N ARG A 20 -17.79 -26.78 -17.91
CA ARG A 20 -17.33 -26.38 -19.24
C ARG A 20 -16.34 -27.38 -19.83
N CYS A 21 -15.43 -27.93 -19.01
CA CYS A 21 -14.49 -28.96 -19.43
C CYS A 21 -15.20 -30.29 -19.75
N ASP A 22 -16.15 -30.72 -18.91
CA ASP A 22 -16.94 -31.94 -19.12
C ASP A 22 -17.82 -31.82 -20.39
N ASN A 23 -18.40 -30.65 -20.64
CA ASN A 23 -19.14 -30.37 -21.87
C ASN A 23 -18.24 -30.41 -23.12
N ALA A 24 -17.03 -29.83 -23.06
CA ALA A 24 -16.07 -29.87 -24.16
C ALA A 24 -15.56 -31.28 -24.45
N ILE A 25 -15.37 -32.10 -23.40
CA ILE A 25 -15.01 -33.52 -23.54
C ILE A 25 -16.18 -34.28 -24.20
N HIS A 26 -17.41 -34.05 -23.74
CA HIS A 26 -18.59 -34.72 -24.29
C HIS A 26 -18.79 -34.37 -25.77
N GLU A 27 -18.63 -33.11 -26.15
CA GLU A 27 -18.72 -32.65 -27.55
C GLU A 27 -17.67 -33.32 -28.43
N LYS A 28 -16.41 -33.40 -27.97
CA LYS A 28 -15.34 -34.08 -28.72
C LYS A 28 -15.61 -35.57 -28.88
N ILE A 29 -16.11 -36.25 -27.85
CA ILE A 29 -16.49 -37.67 -27.92
C ILE A 29 -17.62 -37.86 -28.95
N GLN A 30 -18.66 -37.05 -28.91
CA GLN A 30 -19.77 -37.12 -29.87
C GLN A 30 -19.32 -36.88 -31.31
N ASN A 31 -18.39 -35.93 -31.53
CA ASN A 31 -17.85 -35.65 -32.86
C ASN A 31 -17.05 -36.85 -33.42
N ILE A 32 -16.20 -37.46 -32.59
CA ILE A 32 -15.46 -38.68 -32.96
C ILE A 32 -16.43 -39.82 -33.30
N GLU A 33 -17.48 -40.01 -32.50
CA GLU A 33 -18.49 -41.05 -32.75
C GLU A 33 -19.28 -40.80 -34.05
N SER A 34 -19.59 -39.55 -34.35
CA SER A 34 -20.21 -39.14 -35.62
C SER A 34 -19.31 -39.47 -36.83
N ILE A 35 -18.01 -39.15 -36.75
CA ILE A 35 -17.02 -39.45 -37.80
C ILE A 35 -16.93 -40.97 -38.02
N LEU A 36 -16.85 -41.76 -36.94
CA LEU A 36 -16.81 -43.21 -37.02
C LEU A 36 -18.08 -43.80 -37.62
N LYS A 37 -19.26 -43.27 -37.25
CA LYS A 37 -20.54 -43.71 -37.80
C LYS A 37 -20.67 -43.40 -39.29
N LYS A 38 -20.25 -42.20 -39.71
CA LYS A 38 -20.22 -41.80 -41.12
C LYS A 38 -19.26 -42.67 -41.93
N SER A 39 -18.05 -42.89 -41.42
CA SER A 39 -17.07 -43.77 -42.06
C SER A 39 -17.62 -45.20 -42.23
N LYS A 40 -18.25 -45.77 -41.19
CA LYS A 40 -18.91 -47.09 -41.28
C LYS A 40 -20.03 -47.13 -42.32
N TYR A 41 -20.84 -46.07 -42.43
CA TYR A 41 -21.90 -45.95 -43.42
C TYR A 41 -21.36 -45.87 -44.85
N ASP A 42 -20.39 -45.00 -45.09
CA ASP A 42 -19.77 -44.82 -46.42
C ASP A 42 -19.10 -46.11 -46.91
N ILE A 43 -18.50 -46.88 -46.00
CA ILE A 43 -17.92 -48.19 -46.30
C ILE A 43 -19.01 -49.21 -46.66
N LYS A 44 -20.11 -49.24 -45.90
CA LYS A 44 -21.23 -50.16 -46.17
C LYS A 44 -21.89 -49.89 -47.53
N ASN A 45 -22.01 -48.63 -47.94
CA ASN A 45 -22.55 -48.27 -49.25
C ASN A 45 -21.62 -48.67 -50.39
N LYS A 46 -20.30 -48.48 -50.24
CA LYS A 46 -19.31 -48.97 -51.22
C LYS A 46 -19.34 -50.49 -51.40
N LEU A 47 -19.62 -51.24 -50.32
CA LEU A 47 -19.81 -52.70 -50.36
C LEU A 47 -21.12 -53.12 -51.04
N GLY A 48 -22.19 -52.32 -50.92
CA GLY A 48 -23.47 -52.59 -51.57
C GLY A 48 -23.45 -52.40 -53.09
N GLU A 49 -22.58 -51.51 -53.58
CA GLU A 49 -22.42 -51.21 -55.02
C GLU A 49 -21.51 -52.20 -55.77
N GLN A 50 -20.71 -53.02 -55.07
CA GLN A 50 -19.76 -53.96 -55.69
C GLN A 50 -20.28 -55.39 -55.90
N ASN A 51 -21.57 -55.67 -55.69
CA ASN A 51 -22.14 -56.98 -56.04
C ASN A 51 -22.52 -57.06 -57.53
N ASN A 52 -21.51 -57.17 -58.40
CA ASN A 52 -21.62 -58.02 -59.59
C ASN A 52 -20.25 -58.36 -60.19
N SER A 53 -19.95 -59.66 -60.11
CA SER A 53 -18.99 -60.42 -60.91
C SER A 53 -17.50 -60.17 -60.65
N TYR A 54 -16.88 -61.25 -60.15
CA TYR A 54 -15.47 -61.45 -59.79
C TYR A 54 -15.00 -60.79 -58.49
N VAL A 55 -14.06 -61.49 -57.83
CA VAL A 55 -13.24 -61.07 -56.67
C VAL A 55 -13.69 -61.63 -55.31
N GLN A 56 -13.54 -62.94 -55.10
CA GLN A 56 -13.56 -63.55 -53.75
C GLN A 56 -12.25 -63.31 -52.96
N GLU A 57 -11.13 -63.02 -53.62
CA GLU A 57 -9.80 -62.91 -53.00
C GLU A 57 -9.43 -61.47 -52.61
N GLY A 58 -9.81 -60.47 -53.42
CA GLY A 58 -9.61 -59.06 -53.12
C GLY A 58 -10.52 -58.55 -51.99
N ASP A 59 -11.72 -59.11 -51.86
CA ASP A 59 -12.63 -58.81 -50.75
C ASP A 59 -12.08 -59.29 -49.40
N MET A 60 -11.37 -60.41 -49.37
CA MET A 60 -10.78 -60.91 -48.13
C MET A 60 -9.63 -60.01 -47.64
N LEU A 61 -8.74 -59.59 -48.55
CA LEU A 61 -7.63 -58.69 -48.24
C LEU A 61 -8.12 -57.28 -47.85
N PHE A 62 -9.16 -56.77 -48.52
CA PHE A 62 -9.78 -55.49 -48.17
C PHE A 62 -10.43 -55.53 -46.79
N ASN A 63 -11.19 -56.59 -46.49
CA ASN A 63 -11.80 -56.78 -45.17
C ASN A 63 -10.76 -56.94 -44.05
N GLN A 64 -9.61 -57.56 -44.32
CA GLN A 64 -8.52 -57.64 -43.36
C GLN A 64 -7.92 -56.26 -43.07
N LYS A 65 -7.58 -55.48 -44.11
CA LYS A 65 -7.07 -54.10 -43.94
C LYS A 65 -8.07 -53.21 -43.20
N LEU A 66 -9.37 -53.43 -43.43
CA LEU A 66 -10.42 -52.69 -42.73
C LEU A 66 -10.47 -53.03 -41.24
N LYS A 67 -10.38 -54.31 -40.88
CA LYS A 67 -10.32 -54.73 -39.46
C LYS A 67 -9.11 -54.13 -38.76
N GLU A 68 -7.95 -54.12 -39.41
CA GLU A 68 -6.73 -53.50 -38.89
C GLU A 68 -6.92 -51.99 -38.66
N LYS A 69 -7.58 -51.29 -39.59
CA LYS A 69 -7.82 -49.85 -39.43
C LYS A 69 -8.84 -49.53 -38.34
N ILE A 70 -9.87 -50.34 -38.16
CA ILE A 70 -10.84 -50.20 -37.06
C ILE A 70 -10.14 -50.42 -35.72
N ALA A 71 -9.35 -51.49 -35.59
CA ALA A 71 -8.61 -51.78 -34.36
C ALA A 71 -7.61 -50.66 -34.01
N PHE A 72 -6.96 -50.07 -35.03
CA PHE A 72 -6.09 -48.91 -34.84
C PHE A 72 -6.85 -47.70 -34.26
N LEU A 73 -8.01 -47.36 -34.83
CA LEU A 73 -8.83 -46.23 -34.39
C LEU A 73 -9.43 -46.45 -32.99
N GLU A 74 -9.77 -47.69 -32.64
CA GLU A 74 -10.25 -48.04 -31.30
C GLU A 74 -9.15 -47.88 -30.24
N ASN A 75 -7.92 -48.30 -30.54
CA ASN A 75 -6.77 -48.09 -29.66
C ASN A 75 -6.42 -46.59 -29.51
N GLU A 76 -6.51 -45.80 -30.60
CA GLU A 76 -6.30 -44.35 -30.56
C GLU A 76 -7.36 -43.64 -29.70
N LYS A 77 -8.64 -44.05 -29.81
CA LYS A 77 -9.72 -43.56 -28.94
C LYS A 77 -9.42 -43.88 -27.47
N GLU A 78 -9.03 -45.10 -27.16
CA GLU A 78 -8.70 -45.52 -25.79
C GLU A 78 -7.53 -44.71 -25.20
N HIS A 79 -6.49 -44.48 -26.00
CA HIS A 79 -5.35 -43.66 -25.60
C HIS A 79 -5.77 -42.22 -25.26
N LEU A 80 -6.57 -41.58 -26.12
CA LEU A 80 -7.08 -40.23 -25.89
C LEU A 80 -7.97 -40.13 -24.63
N VAL A 81 -8.84 -41.12 -24.41
CA VAL A 81 -9.68 -41.18 -23.21
C VAL A 81 -8.81 -41.30 -21.95
N ASN A 82 -7.79 -42.14 -21.96
CA ASN A 82 -6.88 -42.29 -20.82
C ASN A 82 -6.07 -41.01 -20.54
N GLN A 83 -5.65 -40.29 -21.59
CA GLN A 83 -5.00 -38.98 -21.43
C GLN A 83 -5.94 -37.95 -20.80
N LEU A 84 -7.20 -37.88 -21.24
CA LEU A 84 -8.19 -36.96 -20.68
C LEU A 84 -8.50 -37.26 -19.20
N ILE A 85 -8.64 -38.55 -18.84
CA ILE A 85 -8.83 -38.97 -17.44
C ILE A 85 -7.63 -38.55 -16.58
N THR A 86 -6.42 -38.71 -17.10
CA THR A 86 -5.19 -38.32 -16.39
C THR A 86 -5.15 -36.81 -16.17
N ASN A 87 -5.46 -36.01 -17.19
CA ASN A 87 -5.50 -34.56 -17.07
C ASN A 87 -6.56 -34.08 -16.07
N LYS A 88 -7.75 -34.70 -16.06
CA LYS A 88 -8.80 -34.38 -15.09
C LYS A 88 -8.35 -34.65 -13.64
N LYS A 89 -7.59 -35.73 -13.41
CA LYS A 89 -7.02 -36.03 -12.08
C LYS A 89 -5.97 -35.01 -11.65
N ILE A 90 -5.11 -34.57 -12.58
CA ILE A 90 -4.09 -33.55 -12.30
C ILE A 90 -4.77 -32.24 -11.90
N LEU A 91 -5.77 -31.80 -12.65
CA LEU A 91 -6.52 -30.58 -12.36
C LEU A 91 -7.18 -30.61 -10.96
N LEU A 92 -7.79 -31.74 -10.60
CA LEU A 92 -8.38 -31.92 -9.27
C LEU A 92 -7.33 -31.83 -8.15
N LEU A 93 -6.17 -32.45 -8.34
CA LEU A 93 -5.07 -32.41 -7.37
C LEU A 93 -4.46 -31.00 -7.24
N GLU A 94 -4.40 -30.23 -8.34
CA GLU A 94 -3.94 -28.85 -8.32
C GLU A 94 -4.89 -27.95 -7.52
N ASN A 95 -6.20 -28.11 -7.72
CA ASN A 95 -7.21 -27.39 -6.96
C ASN A 95 -7.16 -27.75 -5.46
N ASP A 96 -7.04 -29.03 -5.11
CA ASP A 96 -6.91 -29.48 -3.71
C ASP A 96 -5.63 -28.90 -3.06
N LYS A 97 -4.52 -28.84 -3.81
CA LYS A 97 -3.27 -28.24 -3.34
C LYS A 97 -3.43 -26.74 -3.07
N GLU A 98 -4.11 -26.01 -3.94
CA GLU A 98 -4.39 -24.57 -3.76
C GLU A 98 -5.22 -24.33 -2.49
N GLN A 99 -6.26 -25.14 -2.29
CA GLN A 99 -7.11 -25.07 -1.10
C GLN A 99 -6.32 -25.34 0.19
N LEU A 100 -5.46 -26.37 0.20
CA LEU A 100 -4.61 -26.69 1.33
C LEU A 100 -3.57 -25.60 1.62
N THR A 101 -3.00 -24.99 0.58
CA THR A 101 -2.03 -23.89 0.72
C THR A 101 -2.70 -22.68 1.37
N THR A 102 -3.94 -22.36 0.97
CA THR A 102 -4.74 -21.27 1.54
C THR A 102 -5.07 -21.54 3.02
N GLN A 103 -5.40 -22.78 3.37
CA GLN A 103 -5.65 -23.17 4.76
C GLN A 103 -4.41 -23.01 5.63
N ILE A 104 -3.24 -23.50 5.17
CA ILE A 104 -1.96 -23.37 5.90
C ILE A 104 -1.61 -21.90 6.12
N PHE A 105 -1.76 -21.05 5.10
CA PHE A 105 -1.51 -19.61 5.21
C PHE A 105 -2.42 -18.95 6.25
N THR A 106 -3.70 -19.35 6.29
CA THR A 106 -4.66 -18.84 7.27
C THR A 106 -4.28 -19.24 8.69
N GLU A 107 -3.88 -20.49 8.92
CA GLU A 107 -3.41 -20.98 10.23
C GLU A 107 -2.15 -20.25 10.71
N GLN A 108 -1.20 -19.98 9.80
CA GLN A 108 0.00 -19.20 10.11
C GLN A 108 -0.36 -17.77 10.55
N LYS A 109 -1.27 -17.10 9.82
CA LYS A 109 -1.72 -15.75 10.19
C LYS A 109 -2.44 -15.72 11.54
N ILE A 110 -3.26 -16.74 11.83
CA ILE A 110 -3.90 -16.88 13.16
C ILE A 110 -2.84 -17.00 14.26
N HIS A 111 -1.81 -17.82 14.05
CA HIS A 111 -0.75 -18.01 15.05
C HIS A 111 0.06 -16.72 15.31
N GLU A 112 0.36 -15.94 14.27
CA GLU A 112 1.05 -14.65 14.43
C GLU A 112 0.19 -13.61 15.16
N LEU A 113 -1.12 -13.57 14.86
CA LEU A 113 -2.06 -12.71 15.56
C LEU A 113 -2.15 -13.07 17.06
N GLU A 114 -2.19 -14.36 17.39
CA GLU A 114 -2.18 -14.82 18.79
C GLU A 114 -0.91 -14.38 19.53
N LYS A 115 0.26 -14.50 18.89
CA LYS A 115 1.54 -14.06 19.45
C LYS A 115 1.55 -12.55 19.70
N SER A 116 1.12 -11.76 18.72
CA SER A 116 1.03 -10.30 18.84
C SER A 116 0.07 -9.88 19.95
N ASN A 117 -1.06 -10.57 20.10
CA ASN A 117 -2.04 -10.31 21.14
C ASN A 117 -1.48 -10.59 22.55
N ILE A 118 -0.67 -11.65 22.71
CA ILE A 118 0.05 -11.93 23.96
C ILE A 118 1.06 -10.82 24.28
N GLU A 119 1.84 -10.37 23.30
CA GLU A 119 2.82 -9.28 23.49
C GLU A 119 2.15 -7.97 23.88
N LEU A 120 1.03 -7.63 23.24
CA LEU A 120 0.23 -6.44 23.57
C LEU A 120 -0.31 -6.50 25.00
N LYS A 121 -0.78 -7.68 25.43
CA LYS A 121 -1.25 -7.89 26.80
C LYS A 121 -0.14 -7.67 27.82
N ILE A 122 1.07 -8.17 27.57
CA ILE A 122 2.23 -7.95 28.43
C ILE A 122 2.58 -6.46 28.52
N LYS A 123 2.59 -5.74 27.39
CA LYS A 123 2.85 -4.29 27.36
C LYS A 123 1.79 -3.50 28.12
N LEU A 124 0.52 -3.88 28.00
CA LEU A 124 -0.59 -3.24 28.70
C LEU A 124 -0.49 -3.43 30.22
N ASP A 125 -0.16 -4.64 30.67
CA ASP A 125 0.06 -4.94 32.09
C ASP A 125 1.21 -4.11 32.65
N HIS A 126 2.33 -4.04 31.91
CA HIS A 126 3.49 -3.22 32.31
C HIS A 126 3.17 -1.73 32.40
N HIS A 127 2.44 -1.16 31.42
CA HIS A 127 2.00 0.24 31.50
C HIS A 127 1.06 0.49 32.68
N THR A 128 0.20 -0.47 32.99
CA THR A 128 -0.73 -0.36 34.13
C THR A 128 0.03 -0.35 35.46
N GLU A 129 1.11 -1.11 35.59
CA GLU A 129 2.00 -1.06 36.75
C GLU A 129 2.73 0.28 36.85
N ASN A 130 3.33 0.76 35.77
CA ASN A 130 4.02 2.06 35.75
C ASN A 130 3.08 3.22 36.15
N LEU A 131 1.81 3.18 35.72
CA LEU A 131 0.82 4.18 36.13
C LEU A 131 0.51 4.14 37.63
N LYS A 132 0.54 2.96 38.27
CA LYS A 132 0.38 2.86 39.73
C LYS A 132 1.57 3.46 40.46
N GLU A 133 2.79 3.24 39.98
CA GLU A 133 4.01 3.81 40.55
C GLU A 133 4.01 5.34 40.45
N ILE A 134 3.73 5.89 39.26
CA ILE A 134 3.62 7.36 39.07
C ILE A 134 2.56 7.97 40.00
N LYS A 135 1.42 7.28 40.18
CA LYS A 135 0.37 7.75 41.08
C LYS A 135 0.82 7.74 42.55
N GLN A 136 1.61 6.76 42.96
CA GLN A 136 2.20 6.71 44.30
C GLN A 136 3.25 7.81 44.51
N GLU A 137 4.14 8.04 43.53
CA GLU A 137 5.13 9.12 43.59
C GLU A 137 4.46 10.50 43.71
N LYS A 138 3.39 10.72 42.94
CA LYS A 138 2.61 11.97 43.01
C LYS A 138 2.00 12.18 44.40
N LEU A 139 1.50 11.12 45.04
CA LEU A 139 0.95 11.18 46.39
C LEU A 139 2.02 11.55 47.43
N GLN A 140 3.23 10.98 47.30
CA GLN A 140 4.35 11.30 48.19
C GLN A 140 4.86 12.73 47.98
N LEU A 141 4.84 13.22 46.73
CA LEU A 141 5.22 14.59 46.41
C LEU A 141 4.21 15.61 46.96
N SER A 142 2.90 15.33 46.89
CA SER A 142 1.89 16.20 47.50
C SER A 142 2.02 16.25 49.03
N GLU A 143 2.25 15.10 49.69
CA GLU A 143 2.44 15.05 51.14
C GLU A 143 3.69 15.84 51.58
N LYS A 144 4.78 15.75 50.82
CA LYS A 144 5.99 16.54 51.08
C LYS A 144 5.76 18.04 50.85
N ALA A 145 4.98 18.44 49.85
CA ALA A 145 4.66 19.83 49.56
C ALA A 145 3.86 20.47 50.71
N ASP A 146 2.84 19.77 51.21
CA ASP A 146 1.99 20.23 52.33
C ASP A 146 2.82 20.41 53.62
N SER A 147 3.73 19.48 53.90
CA SER A 147 4.63 19.60 55.07
C SER A 147 5.61 20.77 54.98
N LYS A 148 5.99 21.16 53.76
CA LYS A 148 6.96 22.24 53.50
C LYS A 148 6.28 23.61 53.58
N GLU A 149 5.02 23.71 53.18
CA GLU A 149 4.19 24.91 53.29
C GLU A 149 3.91 25.31 54.75
N GLU A 150 3.71 24.33 55.64
CA GLU A 150 3.54 24.62 57.08
C GLU A 150 4.83 25.17 57.73
N SER A 151 6.00 24.76 57.23
CA SER A 151 7.31 25.24 57.69
C SER A 151 7.65 26.65 57.16
N SER A 152 7.25 26.96 55.92
CA SER A 152 7.53 28.24 55.27
C SER A 152 6.66 29.36 55.87
N PHE A 153 5.42 29.05 56.27
CA PHE A 153 4.53 30.01 56.95
C PHE A 153 5.08 30.46 58.32
N LYS A 154 5.72 29.55 59.08
CA LYS A 154 6.37 29.89 60.37
C LYS A 154 7.60 30.78 60.20
N MET A 155 8.36 30.63 59.10
CA MET A 155 9.50 31.50 58.80
C MET A 155 9.08 32.87 58.27
N MET A 156 8.01 32.94 57.46
CA MET A 156 7.51 34.18 56.89
C MET A 156 6.99 35.16 57.98
N LYS A 157 6.36 34.64 59.04
CA LYS A 157 5.89 35.46 60.19
C LYS A 157 7.03 36.14 60.97
N LYS A 158 8.21 35.50 61.05
CA LYS A 158 9.40 36.08 61.70
C LYS A 158 10.06 37.15 60.82
N TYR A 159 9.97 37.00 59.50
CA TYR A 159 10.57 37.91 58.53
C TYR A 159 9.80 39.24 58.38
N TYR A 160 8.46 39.19 58.39
CA TYR A 160 7.61 40.40 58.32
C TYR A 160 7.75 41.32 59.54
N LEU A 161 7.99 40.76 60.73
CA LEU A 161 8.21 41.56 61.95
C LEU A 161 9.52 42.37 61.85
N THR A 162 10.57 41.79 61.26
CA THR A 162 11.86 42.46 61.03
C THR A 162 11.76 43.54 59.93
N ILE A 163 10.98 43.30 58.87
CA ILE A 163 10.76 44.26 57.78
C ILE A 163 9.95 45.48 58.26
N ALA A 164 8.95 45.29 59.14
CA ALA A 164 8.17 46.40 59.70
C ALA A 164 9.01 47.36 60.54
N ILE A 165 10.00 46.85 61.28
CA ILE A 165 10.94 47.65 62.08
C ILE A 165 11.93 48.39 61.17
N ALA A 166 12.39 47.77 60.08
CA ALA A 166 13.28 48.40 59.10
C ALA A 166 12.56 49.48 58.25
N GLY A 167 11.28 49.28 57.92
CA GLY A 167 10.47 50.22 57.14
C GLY A 167 10.24 51.58 57.80
N LEU A 168 10.17 51.64 59.14
CA LEU A 168 10.04 52.90 59.89
C LEU A 168 11.33 53.74 59.87
N VAL A 169 12.49 53.11 59.66
CA VAL A 169 13.79 53.81 59.58
C VAL A 169 14.08 54.32 58.16
N ILE A 170 13.55 53.64 57.14
CA ILE A 170 13.80 53.95 55.72
C ILE A 170 12.74 54.93 55.15
N GLY A 171 11.52 54.94 55.70
CA GLY A 171 10.44 55.87 55.31
C GLY A 171 10.73 57.37 55.55
N GLY A 172 11.79 57.70 56.28
CA GLY A 172 12.26 59.09 56.46
C GLY A 172 13.19 59.60 55.35
N PHE A 173 13.69 58.74 54.45
CA PHE A 173 14.78 59.11 53.54
C PHE A 173 14.52 58.90 52.03
N VAL A 174 13.45 58.22 51.61
CA VAL A 174 13.24 57.83 50.19
C VAL A 174 11.98 58.47 49.58
N GLY A 175 11.56 59.64 50.07
CA GLY A 175 10.57 60.50 49.41
C GLY A 175 11.13 61.33 48.23
N VAL A 176 12.40 61.17 47.90
CA VAL A 176 13.13 62.02 46.94
C VAL A 176 13.43 61.32 45.60
N PHE A 177 13.15 60.02 45.46
CA PHE A 177 13.61 59.24 44.29
C PHE A 177 12.51 58.56 43.47
N THR A 178 11.30 59.13 43.42
CA THR A 178 10.30 58.76 42.40
C THR A 178 10.56 59.52 41.10
N PHE A 179 11.62 59.20 40.33
CA PHE A 179 11.77 59.87 39.03
C PHE A 179 12.52 59.15 37.89
N TYR A 180 13.01 57.92 38.03
CA TYR A 180 13.73 57.28 36.90
C TYR A 180 13.31 55.84 36.66
N GLU A 181 12.75 55.61 35.45
CA GLU A 181 12.71 54.36 34.67
C GLU A 181 11.82 53.24 35.23
N ASN A 182 10.76 52.72 34.61
CA ASN A 182 10.30 52.63 33.22
C ASN A 182 11.32 52.11 32.21
N SER A 183 11.61 50.81 32.26
CA SER A 183 11.66 49.89 31.10
C SER A 183 12.25 48.54 31.52
N ILE A 184 11.92 47.50 30.74
CA ILE A 184 12.57 46.18 30.61
C ILE A 184 11.73 45.00 31.13
N GLU A 185 11.10 44.34 30.14
CA GLU A 185 10.66 42.95 30.11
C GLU A 185 11.70 41.96 30.64
N GLN A 186 11.25 40.88 31.28
CA GLN A 186 12.01 39.63 31.30
C GLN A 186 11.10 38.40 31.42
N ASN A 187 11.09 37.61 30.33
CA ASN A 187 11.22 36.16 30.24
C ASN A 187 10.26 35.26 31.03
N SER A 188 9.28 34.70 30.30
CA SER A 188 8.63 33.44 30.65
C SER A 188 9.54 32.25 30.35
N ILE A 189 9.89 31.47 31.38
CA ILE A 189 10.45 30.13 31.29
C ILE A 189 9.30 29.12 31.17
N MET A 190 9.39 28.26 30.17
CA MET A 190 8.48 27.17 29.84
C MET A 190 8.66 26.01 30.85
N LEU A 191 7.59 25.64 31.53
CA LEU A 191 7.48 24.41 32.33
C LEU A 191 6.65 23.40 31.53
N VAL A 192 7.30 22.32 31.09
CA VAL A 192 6.66 21.18 30.43
C VAL A 192 6.00 20.31 31.49
N GLY A 193 4.68 20.18 31.42
CA GLY A 193 3.88 19.27 32.23
C GLY A 193 2.59 18.94 31.48
N GLU A 194 2.31 17.64 31.38
CA GLU A 194 1.11 16.91 30.95
C GLU A 194 -0.09 17.72 30.37
N HIS A 195 -0.59 17.23 29.22
CA HIS A 195 -1.68 17.75 28.38
C HIS A 195 -1.30 18.76 27.28
N ALA A 196 -0.17 18.55 26.58
CA ALA A 196 -0.04 19.09 25.24
C ALA A 196 -0.80 18.19 24.26
N LYS A 197 -2.06 18.52 23.93
CA LYS A 197 -2.61 18.11 22.62
C LYS A 197 -1.65 18.67 21.57
N SER A 198 -0.94 17.84 20.83
CA SER A 198 -0.12 18.33 19.72
C SER A 198 -1.03 19.14 18.78
N LYS A 199 -0.63 20.35 18.41
CA LYS A 199 -1.32 21.12 17.37
C LYS A 199 -1.22 20.46 15.98
N TYR A 200 -0.32 19.49 15.85
CA TYR A 200 -0.07 18.69 14.66
C TYR A 200 -1.14 17.63 14.44
N LEU A 201 -1.68 17.57 13.22
CA LEU A 201 -2.49 16.46 12.74
C LEU A 201 -1.55 15.40 12.18
N VAL A 202 -1.49 14.26 12.86
CA VAL A 202 -0.77 13.08 12.35
C VAL A 202 -1.76 12.25 11.55
N GLN A 203 -1.61 12.22 10.22
CA GLN A 203 -2.46 11.39 9.37
C GLN A 203 -1.82 10.03 9.19
N ASN A 204 -2.42 8.99 9.79
CA ASN A 204 -2.07 7.62 9.45
C ASN A 204 -2.85 7.21 8.21
N LEU A 205 -2.15 6.92 7.11
CA LEU A 205 -2.78 6.60 5.83
C LEU A 205 -3.12 5.11 5.76
N ARG A 206 -4.17 4.70 6.48
CA ARG A 206 -4.64 3.32 6.50
C ARG A 206 -6.03 3.21 5.88
N GLY A 207 -6.17 2.43 4.80
CA GLY A 207 -7.45 2.08 4.16
C GLY A 207 -8.00 3.07 3.12
N ASP A 208 -9.09 2.66 2.46
CA ASP A 208 -9.69 3.24 1.23
C ASP A 208 -10.20 4.70 1.31
N THR A 209 -10.07 5.39 2.45
CA THR A 209 -10.54 6.77 2.61
C THR A 209 -9.44 7.66 3.19
N LEU A 210 -8.47 8.00 2.35
CA LEU A 210 -7.37 8.92 2.68
C LEU A 210 -7.81 10.38 2.54
N LYS A 211 -7.28 11.25 3.41
CA LYS A 211 -7.38 12.72 3.30
C LYS A 211 -5.99 13.34 3.13
N THR A 212 -5.15 12.74 2.29
CA THR A 212 -3.87 13.33 1.88
C THR A 212 -4.13 14.28 0.73
N TRP A 213 -4.38 15.53 1.08
CA TRP A 213 -4.45 16.61 0.11
C TRP A 213 -3.89 17.86 0.74
N PHE A 214 -2.60 17.79 1.06
CA PHE A 214 -1.86 18.88 1.68
C PHE A 214 -0.55 19.09 0.92
N PRO A 215 -0.28 20.31 0.44
CA PRO A 215 0.96 20.60 -0.28
C PRO A 215 2.14 20.76 0.68
N TRP A 216 3.35 20.71 0.12
CA TRP A 216 4.52 21.28 0.77
C TRP A 216 4.57 22.79 0.53
N MET A 217 4.74 23.61 1.58
CA MET A 217 4.92 25.06 1.41
C MET A 217 6.40 25.38 1.23
N LEU A 218 6.83 25.45 -0.03
CA LEU A 218 8.22 25.75 -0.38
C LEU A 218 8.39 27.22 -0.73
N VAL A 219 9.54 27.78 -0.35
CA VAL A 219 9.92 29.16 -0.69
C VAL A 219 10.95 29.14 -1.82
N GLY A 220 10.54 29.52 -3.03
CA GLY A 220 11.40 29.53 -4.21
C GLY A 220 11.89 28.12 -4.55
N ASN A 221 13.15 27.98 -4.97
CA ASN A 221 13.71 26.69 -5.40
C ASN A 221 14.23 25.82 -4.24
N GLN A 222 13.55 25.83 -3.09
CA GLN A 222 13.94 25.05 -1.93
C GLN A 222 13.90 23.55 -2.25
N ALA A 223 14.99 22.84 -1.97
CA ALA A 223 15.03 21.39 -2.11
C ALA A 223 14.35 20.70 -0.92
N LEU A 224 13.60 19.64 -1.21
CA LEU A 224 13.15 18.69 -0.20
C LEU A 224 14.26 17.67 0.06
N HIS A 225 14.65 17.50 1.32
CA HIS A 225 15.67 16.53 1.68
C HIS A 225 15.03 15.15 1.86
N VAL A 226 15.47 14.19 1.06
CA VAL A 226 15.01 12.81 1.12
C VAL A 226 16.09 11.95 1.77
N ASN A 227 15.79 11.35 2.92
CA ASN A 227 16.73 10.48 3.63
C ASN A 227 16.29 9.02 3.59
N ILE A 228 17.10 8.19 2.95
CA ILE A 228 16.92 6.74 2.94
C ILE A 228 17.64 6.18 4.16
N LEU A 229 16.90 5.57 5.08
CA LEU A 229 17.45 5.00 6.29
C LEU A 229 18.46 3.91 5.95
N ALA A 230 19.69 4.10 6.43
CA ALA A 230 20.74 3.13 6.23
C ALA A 230 20.44 1.88 7.06
N ASN A 231 20.23 0.76 6.37
CA ASN A 231 20.09 -0.58 6.93
C ASN A 231 20.60 -1.62 5.92
N GLU A 232 20.55 -2.90 6.26
CA GLU A 232 21.06 -3.98 5.39
C GLU A 232 20.29 -4.14 4.07
N PHE A 233 19.06 -3.63 4.00
CA PHE A 233 18.20 -3.69 2.81
C PHE A 233 18.36 -2.49 1.87
N ALA A 234 18.92 -1.39 2.37
CA ALA A 234 19.28 -0.21 1.59
C ALA A 234 20.59 -0.43 0.80
N THR A 235 20.60 -1.46 -0.06
CA THR A 235 21.74 -1.75 -0.93
C THR A 235 21.94 -0.63 -1.97
N PRO A 236 23.15 -0.44 -2.51
CA PRO A 236 23.39 0.58 -3.55
C PRO A 236 22.45 0.47 -4.74
N GLU A 237 22.12 -0.76 -5.14
CA GLU A 237 21.18 -1.04 -6.24
C GLU A 237 19.78 -0.53 -5.92
N ARG A 238 19.23 -0.86 -4.75
CA ARG A 238 17.89 -0.41 -4.33
C ARG A 238 17.83 1.09 -4.08
N ILE A 239 18.90 1.67 -3.52
CA ILE A 239 19.03 3.12 -3.38
C ILE A 239 18.98 3.79 -4.75
N ASN A 240 19.64 3.23 -5.77
CA ASN A 240 19.57 3.77 -7.12
C ASN A 240 18.17 3.61 -7.72
N THR A 241 17.51 2.47 -7.55
CA THR A 241 16.10 2.28 -7.95
C THR A 241 15.18 3.36 -7.37
N ILE A 242 15.30 3.63 -6.06
CA ILE A 242 14.53 4.67 -5.37
C ILE A 242 14.84 6.06 -5.91
N LYS A 243 16.12 6.37 -6.13
CA LYS A 243 16.53 7.66 -6.69
C LYS A 243 15.98 7.83 -8.10
N ASP A 244 16.12 6.83 -8.95
CA ASP A 244 15.68 6.86 -10.34
C ASP A 244 14.15 7.07 -10.44
N ALA A 245 13.37 6.45 -9.56
CA ALA A 245 11.92 6.65 -9.46
C ALA A 245 11.53 8.11 -9.16
N VAL A 246 12.38 8.87 -8.45
CA VAL A 246 12.14 10.30 -8.22
C VAL A 246 12.76 11.16 -9.31
N SER A 247 14.03 10.92 -9.66
CA SER A 247 14.82 11.84 -10.50
C SER A 247 14.67 11.62 -12.00
N SER A 248 14.01 10.56 -12.45
CA SER A 248 13.82 10.32 -13.88
C SER A 248 12.88 11.35 -14.51
N GLU A 249 13.35 11.98 -15.59
CA GLU A 249 12.57 12.86 -16.46
C GLU A 249 12.09 12.14 -17.74
N GLU A 250 12.29 10.82 -17.81
CA GLU A 250 11.93 10.02 -18.99
C GLU A 250 10.41 9.99 -19.21
N ILE A 251 10.00 10.30 -20.44
CA ILE A 251 8.62 10.30 -20.91
C ILE A 251 8.38 9.05 -21.76
N ILE A 252 7.23 8.41 -21.55
CA ILE A 252 6.81 7.19 -22.21
C ILE A 252 5.42 7.42 -22.81
N ASP A 253 5.26 7.19 -24.11
CA ASP A 253 3.94 7.18 -24.75
C ASP A 253 3.40 5.76 -24.83
N ILE A 254 2.19 5.55 -24.30
CA ILE A 254 1.53 4.24 -24.26
C ILE A 254 0.26 4.29 -25.11
N ASP A 255 0.09 3.30 -25.99
CA ASP A 255 -1.12 3.20 -26.82
C ASP A 255 -2.35 3.03 -25.92
N ASN A 256 -3.37 3.84 -26.16
CA ASN A 256 -4.58 3.89 -25.34
C ASN A 256 -5.39 2.59 -25.35
N THR A 257 -5.16 1.70 -26.32
CA THR A 257 -5.73 0.35 -26.32
C THR A 257 -5.15 -0.56 -25.25
N LEU A 258 -3.94 -0.29 -24.77
CA LEU A 258 -3.27 -1.05 -23.71
C LEU A 258 -3.65 -0.59 -22.31
N VAL A 259 -4.12 0.64 -22.18
CA VAL A 259 -4.52 1.29 -20.91
C VAL A 259 -6.02 1.60 -20.85
N HIS A 260 -6.81 1.07 -21.78
CA HIS A 260 -8.26 1.23 -21.85
C HIS A 260 -8.80 2.69 -21.89
N LYS A 261 -7.96 3.66 -22.31
CA LYS A 261 -8.27 5.12 -22.34
C LYS A 261 -8.69 5.68 -23.70
N GLY A 262 -8.92 4.85 -24.71
CA GLY A 262 -9.30 5.39 -26.02
C GLY A 262 -9.16 4.47 -27.22
N PRO A 263 -9.47 5.00 -28.42
CA PRO A 263 -9.44 4.24 -29.67
C PRO A 263 -8.01 3.95 -30.13
N LYS A 264 -7.86 2.86 -30.90
CA LYS A 264 -6.59 2.44 -31.50
C LYS A 264 -5.96 3.55 -32.33
N GLY A 265 -4.65 3.79 -32.12
CA GLY A 265 -3.89 4.84 -32.80
C GLY A 265 -3.86 6.17 -32.04
N THR A 266 -4.37 6.21 -30.81
CA THR A 266 -4.12 7.29 -29.86
C THR A 266 -3.21 6.80 -28.74
N SER A 267 -2.41 7.70 -28.16
CA SER A 267 -1.51 7.40 -27.05
C SER A 267 -1.69 8.41 -25.94
N SER A 268 -1.46 7.97 -24.72
CA SER A 268 -1.37 8.80 -23.52
C SER A 268 0.07 8.88 -23.07
N THR A 269 0.44 10.03 -22.53
CA THR A 269 1.79 10.28 -22.05
C THR A 269 1.90 9.88 -20.57
N TYR A 270 3.02 9.23 -20.23
CA TYR A 270 3.36 8.80 -18.89
C TYR A 270 4.79 9.20 -18.56
N TYR A 271 5.09 9.29 -17.27
CA TYR A 271 6.42 9.66 -16.77
C TYR A 271 6.97 8.53 -15.93
N LYS A 272 8.18 8.08 -16.25
CA LYS A 272 8.83 6.98 -15.54
C LYS A 272 9.14 7.32 -14.09
N GLY A 273 9.39 8.60 -13.80
CA GLY A 273 9.63 9.09 -12.45
C GLY A 273 8.95 10.42 -12.19
N TRP A 274 8.95 10.82 -10.92
CA TRP A 274 8.27 12.02 -10.47
C TRP A 274 8.87 13.32 -11.02
N ALA A 275 10.18 13.40 -11.26
CA ALA A 275 10.81 14.62 -11.78
C ALA A 275 10.21 15.07 -13.12
N GLY A 276 10.00 14.14 -14.06
CA GLY A 276 9.33 14.43 -15.32
C GLY A 276 7.93 15.01 -15.11
N ALA A 277 7.11 14.35 -14.30
CA ALA A 277 5.74 14.77 -14.00
C ALA A 277 5.69 16.14 -13.27
N LEU A 278 6.54 16.34 -12.25
CA LEU A 278 6.60 17.54 -11.44
C LEU A 278 7.11 18.74 -12.24
N ASN A 279 8.05 18.54 -13.16
CA ASN A 279 8.51 19.59 -14.08
C ASN A 279 7.40 20.08 -15.01
N ILE A 280 6.49 19.21 -15.43
CA ILE A 280 5.32 19.60 -16.24
C ILE A 280 4.28 20.30 -15.36
N ALA A 281 3.98 19.78 -14.17
CA ALA A 281 3.07 20.45 -13.23
C ALA A 281 3.54 21.86 -12.85
N ALA A 282 4.85 22.03 -12.61
CA ALA A 282 5.45 23.34 -12.30
C ALA A 282 5.32 24.38 -13.43
N GLN A 283 5.04 23.95 -14.67
CA GLN A 283 4.78 24.88 -15.78
C GLN A 283 3.37 25.46 -15.76
N GLN A 284 2.44 24.91 -14.97
CA GLN A 284 1.02 25.28 -14.98
C GLN A 284 0.66 26.56 -14.20
N ASN A 285 1.64 27.37 -13.75
CA ASN A 285 1.44 28.63 -13.01
C ASN A 285 0.46 28.50 -11.82
N THR A 286 0.82 27.63 -10.89
CA THR A 286 0.11 27.34 -9.63
C THR A 286 0.33 28.42 -8.56
N GLU A 287 -0.61 28.56 -7.61
CA GLU A 287 -0.46 29.47 -6.45
C GLU A 287 0.76 29.16 -5.55
N LEU A 288 1.08 27.89 -5.35
CA LEU A 288 2.19 27.39 -4.54
C LEU A 288 3.30 26.83 -5.43
N THR A 289 4.52 26.74 -4.88
CA THR A 289 5.66 26.17 -5.61
C THR A 289 5.60 24.64 -5.59
N VAL A 290 5.49 24.02 -6.77
CA VAL A 290 5.59 22.57 -6.95
C VAL A 290 7.04 22.11 -6.63
N PRO A 291 7.24 21.06 -5.82
CA PRO A 291 8.56 20.54 -5.45
C PRO A 291 9.22 19.87 -6.65
N THR A 292 10.18 20.54 -7.30
CA THR A 292 10.95 19.96 -8.43
C THR A 292 12.38 19.57 -8.05
N ASN A 293 12.82 19.90 -6.84
CA ASN A 293 14.20 19.69 -6.40
C ASN A 293 14.26 18.79 -5.16
N PHE A 294 15.00 17.69 -5.25
CA PHE A 294 15.12 16.68 -4.20
C PHE A 294 16.59 16.37 -3.93
N GLU A 295 17.00 16.47 -2.66
CA GLU A 295 18.35 16.13 -2.22
C GLU A 295 18.37 14.83 -1.46
N PHE A 296 19.05 13.81 -2.01
CA PHE A 296 19.12 12.49 -1.40
C PHE A 296 20.30 12.34 -0.46
N SER A 297 20.02 11.80 0.72
CA SER A 297 21.02 11.36 1.69
C SER A 297 20.72 9.94 2.18
N SER A 298 21.72 9.26 2.73
CA SER A 298 21.52 8.01 3.43
C SER A 298 22.19 8.06 4.79
N SER A 299 21.43 7.80 5.85
CA SER A 299 21.93 7.80 7.21
C SER A 299 21.08 6.93 8.12
N HIS A 300 21.64 6.49 9.24
CA HIS A 300 20.90 5.69 10.24
C HIS A 300 19.90 6.53 11.05
N LYS A 301 19.90 7.86 10.88
CA LYS A 301 18.98 8.76 11.58
C LYS A 301 17.90 9.23 10.60
N PRO A 302 16.63 9.35 11.03
CA PRO A 302 15.57 9.87 10.18
C PRO A 302 15.65 11.39 10.06
N ILE A 303 16.69 11.89 9.39
CA ILE A 303 16.95 13.33 9.20
C ILE A 303 16.70 13.67 7.73
N GLY A 304 15.50 14.19 7.45
CA GLY A 304 15.08 14.61 6.11
C GLY A 304 13.66 15.14 6.18
N ASP A 305 13.20 15.82 5.14
CA ASP A 305 11.80 16.22 4.97
C ASP A 305 10.93 15.00 4.66
N ILE A 306 11.45 14.13 3.79
CA ILE A 306 10.89 12.80 3.52
C ILE A 306 11.89 11.76 4.01
N THR A 307 11.42 10.78 4.78
CA THR A 307 12.26 9.68 5.28
C THR A 307 11.74 8.35 4.75
N ILE A 308 12.65 7.49 4.29
CA ILE A 308 12.31 6.22 3.66
C ILE A 308 12.93 5.08 4.46
N GLU A 309 12.12 4.11 4.85
CA GLU A 309 12.53 2.89 5.53
C GLU A 309 12.25 1.67 4.65
N LEU A 310 13.24 0.80 4.50
CA LEU A 310 13.09 -0.50 3.84
C LEU A 310 13.06 -1.59 4.89
N SER A 311 11.95 -2.32 4.99
CA SER A 311 11.72 -3.34 6.02
C SER A 311 11.59 -4.73 5.41
N ALA A 312 12.27 -5.71 6.01
CA ALA A 312 12.05 -7.12 5.67
C ALA A 312 10.81 -7.72 6.33
N LEU A 313 10.15 -7.00 7.24
CA LEU A 313 8.92 -7.46 7.86
C LEU A 313 7.76 -7.25 6.88
N SER A 314 6.83 -8.20 6.86
CA SER A 314 5.52 -8.00 6.26
C SER A 314 4.66 -7.15 7.18
N ASP A 315 3.81 -6.31 6.60
CA ASP A 315 2.79 -5.61 7.37
C ASP A 315 1.66 -6.59 7.76
N PRO A 316 1.17 -6.59 9.01
CA PRO A 316 0.15 -7.54 9.49
C PRO A 316 -1.21 -7.40 8.76
N ASP A 317 -1.50 -6.22 8.24
CA ASP A 317 -2.72 -5.91 7.51
C ASP A 317 -2.57 -6.19 6.00
N GLY A 318 -1.36 -6.53 5.54
CA GLY A 318 -1.07 -6.94 4.16
C GLY A 318 -0.60 -5.82 3.25
N TYR A 319 -0.21 -4.66 3.79
CA TYR A 319 0.29 -3.54 2.99
C TYR A 319 1.73 -3.78 2.47
N SER A 320 1.96 -3.45 1.20
CA SER A 320 3.29 -3.50 0.58
C SER A 320 4.12 -2.23 0.84
N GLY A 321 3.43 -1.11 1.10
CA GLY A 321 4.00 0.20 1.38
C GLY A 321 3.09 0.98 2.32
N TYR A 322 3.65 2.00 2.96
CA TYR A 322 2.89 2.89 3.82
C TYR A 322 3.57 4.25 3.92
N THR A 323 2.78 5.31 3.74
CA THR A 323 3.22 6.69 3.92
C THR A 323 2.48 7.35 5.08
N LYS A 324 3.19 8.23 5.80
CA LYS A 324 2.64 8.99 6.91
C LYS A 324 3.19 10.39 6.89
N SER A 325 2.28 11.37 6.88
CA SER A 325 2.65 12.78 6.90
C SER A 325 2.24 13.46 8.22
N VAL A 326 3.12 14.34 8.70
CA VAL A 326 2.82 15.28 9.77
C VAL A 326 2.36 16.57 9.11
N VAL A 327 1.13 16.98 9.38
CA VAL A 327 0.50 18.16 8.78
C VAL A 327 0.23 19.20 9.89
N ASP A 328 0.55 20.45 9.61
CA ASP A 328 0.15 21.61 10.42
C ASP A 328 -0.45 22.68 9.51
N GLN A 329 -1.49 23.38 9.95
CA GLN A 329 -2.07 24.52 9.23
C GLN A 329 -2.37 24.35 7.72
N GLY A 330 -2.49 23.11 7.24
CA GLY A 330 -2.73 22.83 5.82
C GLY A 330 -1.46 22.61 4.98
N GLU A 331 -0.30 22.42 5.60
CA GLU A 331 0.95 22.08 4.92
C GLU A 331 1.55 20.79 5.48
N ILE A 332 2.27 20.04 4.64
CA ILE A 332 3.11 18.93 5.08
C ILE A 332 4.38 19.50 5.71
N LEU A 333 4.68 19.07 6.94
CA LEU A 333 5.93 19.40 7.63
C LEU A 333 6.98 18.29 7.51
N LYS A 334 6.54 17.03 7.50
CA LYS A 334 7.37 15.83 7.37
C LYS A 334 6.58 14.69 6.75
N SER A 335 7.27 13.83 6.00
CA SER A 335 6.72 12.55 5.53
C SER A 335 7.65 11.39 5.90
N HIS A 336 7.05 10.25 6.22
CA HIS A 336 7.74 9.01 6.53
C HIS A 336 7.10 7.87 5.75
N MET A 337 7.93 7.15 5.00
CA MET A 337 7.56 6.07 4.10
C MET A 337 8.22 4.78 4.60
N VAL A 338 7.46 3.70 4.61
CA VAL A 338 7.96 2.34 4.86
C VAL A 338 7.58 1.47 3.67
N ILE A 339 8.55 0.75 3.12
CA ILE A 339 8.31 -0.32 2.15
C ILE A 339 8.53 -1.64 2.86
N TYR A 340 7.54 -2.52 2.81
CA TYR A 340 7.54 -3.80 3.53
C TYR A 340 7.99 -4.96 2.64
N ASP A 341 8.30 -6.08 3.28
CA ASP A 341 8.74 -7.34 2.67
C ASP A 341 9.80 -7.15 1.56
N VAL A 342 10.73 -6.20 1.77
CA VAL A 342 11.67 -5.81 0.72
C VAL A 342 12.59 -6.95 0.28
N VAL A 343 12.71 -8.02 1.05
CA VAL A 343 13.54 -9.18 0.68
C VAL A 343 12.92 -9.96 -0.48
N SER A 344 11.59 -10.02 -0.57
CA SER A 344 10.88 -10.73 -1.64
C SER A 344 10.71 -9.90 -2.92
N LEU A 345 10.84 -8.57 -2.83
CA LEU A 345 10.62 -7.65 -3.93
C LEU A 345 11.77 -7.63 -4.95
N SER A 346 11.41 -7.65 -6.24
CA SER A 346 12.29 -7.22 -7.33
C SER A 346 12.49 -5.69 -7.30
N ASN A 347 13.46 -5.17 -8.04
CA ASN A 347 13.66 -3.73 -8.15
C ASN A 347 12.50 -3.03 -8.86
N GLU A 348 11.85 -3.70 -9.82
CA GLU A 348 10.68 -3.18 -10.52
C GLU A 348 9.48 -3.06 -9.57
N GLN A 349 9.27 -4.08 -8.73
CA GLN A 349 8.22 -4.05 -7.70
C GLN A 349 8.51 -2.97 -6.65
N LEU A 350 9.76 -2.88 -6.17
CA LEU A 350 10.20 -1.82 -5.27
C LEU A 350 9.95 -0.44 -5.88
N SER A 351 10.33 -0.22 -7.14
CA SER A 351 10.12 1.06 -7.84
C SER A 351 8.64 1.40 -7.92
N THR A 352 7.79 0.42 -8.22
CA THR A 352 6.34 0.59 -8.37
C THR A 352 5.70 1.03 -7.06
N ILE A 353 5.95 0.29 -5.98
CA ILE A 353 5.42 0.61 -4.65
C ILE A 353 5.98 1.96 -4.20
N PHE A 354 7.28 2.19 -4.40
CA PHE A 354 7.92 3.45 -4.03
C PHE A 354 7.32 4.66 -4.77
N LEU A 355 7.06 4.56 -6.08
CA LEU A 355 6.43 5.63 -6.86
C LEU A 355 5.06 6.01 -6.28
N HIS A 356 4.23 5.03 -5.94
CA HIS A 356 2.93 5.22 -5.31
C HIS A 356 3.05 5.93 -3.94
N GLU A 357 3.88 5.38 -3.05
CA GLU A 357 4.09 5.95 -1.71
C GLU A 357 4.72 7.36 -1.78
N PHE A 358 5.58 7.61 -2.76
CA PHE A 358 6.14 8.94 -2.97
C PHE A 358 5.09 9.95 -3.43
N GLY A 359 4.08 9.51 -4.21
CA GLY A 359 2.91 10.33 -4.53
C GLY A 359 2.16 10.80 -3.29
N HIS A 360 1.95 9.92 -2.32
CA HIS A 360 1.42 10.30 -1.00
C HIS A 360 2.34 11.24 -0.24
N ALA A 361 3.65 11.02 -0.29
CA ALA A 361 4.62 11.91 0.35
C ALA A 361 4.66 13.31 -0.27
N LEU A 362 4.26 13.46 -1.54
CA LEU A 362 4.06 14.74 -2.22
C LEU A 362 2.72 15.40 -1.89
N GLY A 363 1.81 14.66 -1.23
CA GLY A 363 0.53 15.16 -0.75
C GLY A 363 -0.69 14.70 -1.55
N LEU A 364 -0.54 13.75 -2.49
CA LEU A 364 -1.66 13.22 -3.26
C LEU A 364 -2.51 12.22 -2.49
N ALA A 365 -3.79 12.17 -2.84
CA ALA A 365 -4.72 11.12 -2.45
C ALA A 365 -4.66 9.96 -3.43
N HIS A 366 -5.39 8.88 -3.14
CA HIS A 366 -5.58 7.82 -4.13
C HIS A 366 -6.32 8.33 -5.36
N SER A 367 -6.04 7.69 -6.50
CA SER A 367 -6.82 7.83 -7.72
C SER A 367 -8.09 6.99 -7.65
N SER A 368 -9.15 7.48 -8.30
CA SER A 368 -10.39 6.74 -8.52
C SER A 368 -10.30 5.74 -9.69
N ALA A 369 -9.25 5.83 -10.52
CA ALA A 369 -9.08 5.02 -11.73
C ALA A 369 -8.25 3.76 -11.45
N PRO A 370 -8.79 2.53 -11.64
CA PRO A 370 -8.10 1.27 -11.33
C PRO A 370 -6.76 1.05 -12.06
N ASP A 371 -6.63 1.60 -13.26
CA ASP A 371 -5.43 1.45 -14.09
C ASP A 371 -4.34 2.49 -13.77
N ASP A 372 -4.57 3.38 -12.80
CA ASP A 372 -3.63 4.43 -12.42
C ASP A 372 -2.69 3.98 -11.29
N LEU A 373 -1.45 4.49 -11.32
CA LEU A 373 -0.43 4.22 -10.30
C LEU A 373 -0.92 4.55 -8.87
N MET A 374 -1.69 5.61 -8.70
CA MET A 374 -2.17 6.05 -7.38
C MET A 374 -3.46 5.36 -6.93
N TYR A 375 -3.98 4.35 -7.65
CA TYR A 375 -5.13 3.56 -7.20
C TYR A 375 -4.79 2.80 -5.90
N PRO A 376 -5.73 2.57 -4.95
CA PRO A 376 -5.43 1.97 -3.65
C PRO A 376 -4.78 0.58 -3.71
N VAL A 377 -5.03 -0.17 -4.79
CA VAL A 377 -4.41 -1.48 -5.05
C VAL A 377 -3.72 -1.40 -6.41
N ILE A 378 -2.40 -1.53 -6.48
CA ILE A 378 -1.68 -1.37 -7.74
C ILE A 378 -1.92 -2.61 -8.64
N GLU A 379 -2.85 -2.48 -9.58
CA GLU A 379 -3.20 -3.53 -10.56
C GLU A 379 -2.72 -3.19 -11.99
N THR A 380 -2.16 -1.99 -12.19
CA THR A 380 -1.74 -1.50 -13.50
C THR A 380 -0.52 -2.23 -14.06
N ASN A 381 -0.55 -2.50 -15.36
CA ASN A 381 0.60 -3.03 -16.10
C ASN A 381 1.64 -1.95 -16.44
N PHE A 382 1.28 -0.67 -16.22
CA PHE A 382 2.12 0.49 -16.54
C PHE A 382 2.24 1.37 -15.29
N PRO A 383 3.08 0.97 -14.31
CA PRO A 383 3.23 1.67 -13.03
C PRO A 383 4.06 2.96 -13.17
N TYR A 384 3.56 3.88 -13.99
CA TYR A 384 4.18 5.16 -14.29
C TYR A 384 3.23 6.29 -13.89
N VAL A 385 3.78 7.49 -13.68
CA VAL A 385 2.97 8.67 -13.34
C VAL A 385 2.20 9.10 -14.58
N SER A 386 0.87 9.18 -14.48
CA SER A 386 -0.01 9.55 -15.60
C SER A 386 -0.18 11.07 -15.72
N GLU A 387 -0.69 11.55 -16.85
CA GLU A 387 -1.13 12.95 -17.02
C GLU A 387 -2.18 13.36 -15.97
N CYS A 388 -3.07 12.44 -15.56
CA CYS A 388 -4.03 12.74 -14.49
C CYS A 388 -3.32 13.08 -13.17
N MET A 389 -2.23 12.39 -12.84
CA MET A 389 -1.45 12.69 -11.64
C MET A 389 -0.71 14.03 -11.75
N VAL A 390 -0.30 14.42 -12.96
CA VAL A 390 0.26 15.75 -13.20
C VAL A 390 -0.78 16.83 -12.90
N ASP A 391 -2.00 16.68 -13.42
CA ASP A 391 -3.10 17.61 -13.16
C ASP A 391 -3.49 17.65 -11.68
N ALA A 392 -3.46 16.50 -11.01
CA ALA A 392 -3.71 16.40 -9.57
C ALA A 392 -2.67 17.15 -8.74
N ILE A 393 -1.38 17.04 -9.08
CA ILE A 393 -0.32 17.84 -8.46
C ILE A 393 -0.56 19.31 -8.72
N SER A 394 -0.76 19.71 -9.98
CA SER A 394 -0.99 21.13 -10.30
C SER A 394 -2.15 21.69 -9.50
N GLY A 395 -3.24 20.93 -9.41
CA GLY A 395 -4.40 21.27 -8.61
C GLY A 395 -4.14 21.39 -7.11
N LEU A 396 -3.39 20.44 -6.54
CA LEU A 396 -2.98 20.47 -5.14
C LEU A 396 -2.19 21.75 -4.82
N TYR A 397 -1.27 22.14 -5.70
CA TYR A 397 -0.44 23.34 -5.53
C TYR A 397 -1.14 24.63 -5.98
N ASP A 398 -2.28 24.54 -6.66
CA ASP A 398 -3.17 25.67 -6.96
C ASP A 398 -4.24 25.90 -5.88
N GLY A 399 -4.11 25.24 -4.73
CA GLY A 399 -4.98 25.43 -3.58
C GLY A 399 -6.31 24.66 -3.64
N MET A 400 -6.48 23.74 -4.59
CA MET A 400 -7.62 22.83 -4.59
C MET A 400 -7.61 21.98 -3.32
N LYS A 401 -8.80 21.55 -2.87
CA LYS A 401 -8.95 20.61 -1.75
C LYS A 401 -9.79 19.43 -2.22
N ALA A 402 -9.16 18.27 -2.35
CA ALA A 402 -9.85 17.03 -2.66
C ALA A 402 -9.53 15.97 -1.59
N SER A 403 -10.23 14.84 -1.62
CA SER A 403 -9.90 13.66 -0.81
C SER A 403 -9.58 12.43 -1.68
N GLU A 404 -9.63 12.61 -2.99
CA GLU A 404 -9.42 11.59 -4.03
C GLU A 404 -9.02 12.33 -5.32
N VAL A 405 -8.20 11.69 -6.15
CA VAL A 405 -7.89 12.17 -7.49
C VAL A 405 -8.92 11.57 -8.47
N GLU A 406 -9.82 12.40 -8.97
CA GLU A 406 -10.79 11.99 -9.99
C GLU A 406 -10.11 11.97 -11.37
N CYS A 407 -9.75 10.78 -11.84
CA CYS A 407 -9.25 10.57 -13.19
C CYS A 407 -10.39 10.12 -14.12
N GLN A 408 -10.59 10.82 -15.22
CA GLN A 408 -11.50 10.36 -16.28
C GLN A 408 -10.78 9.34 -17.16
N ASN A 409 -11.46 8.23 -17.47
CA ASN A 409 -11.00 7.21 -18.41
C ASN A 409 -11.30 7.59 -19.86
#